data_AF-A0A239BMP0-F1
#
_entry.id   AF-A0A239BMP0-F1
#
_cell.length_a   1.000
_cell.length_b   1.000
_cell.length_c   1.000
_cell.angle_alpha   90.00
_cell.angle_beta   90.00
_cell.angle_gamma   90.00
#
_symmetry.space_group_name_H-M   'P 1'
#
loop_
_entity.id
_entity.type
_entity.pdbx_description
1 polymer ?
#
loop_
_entity_poly.entity_id
_entity_poly.type
_entity_poly.pdbx_seq_one_letter_code
_entity_poly.pdbx_strand_id
1 'polypeptide(L)'
;MPYYEDLSPYAYFTETIPPDVSAHAVGWLDPAHPFPQSEPSAEFADRLFALCRDHLCAITHGWYGCMLCRRRLIGGGRFNPVSVSRGGERILVGHGEVRVEGGTGTWLIAPDLVVHYVLAHRYAPPESFVEAVLAGRVVAGCR
;
A
#
# COMPACT_ATOMS: atom_id res chain seq x y z
N MET A 1 11.08 -2.35 -3.48
CA MET A 1 9.93 -2.06 -4.37
C MET A 1 10.35 -0.98 -5.33
N PRO A 2 9.87 -1.01 -6.59
CA PRO A 2 10.02 0.13 -7.50
C PRO A 2 9.33 1.37 -6.93
N TYR A 3 9.80 2.55 -7.35
CA TYR A 3 9.13 3.82 -7.10
C TYR A 3 8.11 4.09 -8.20
N TYR A 4 6.92 4.56 -7.81
CA TYR A 4 5.96 5.20 -8.70
C TYR A 4 5.40 6.43 -7.99
N GLU A 5 5.31 7.54 -8.73
CA GLU A 5 4.60 8.73 -8.22
C GLU A 5 3.13 8.37 -7.99
N ASP A 6 2.53 8.92 -6.94
CA ASP A 6 1.13 8.67 -6.66
C ASP A 6 0.24 9.09 -7.84
N LEU A 7 -0.73 8.23 -8.15
CA LEU A 7 -1.66 8.34 -9.29
C LEU A 7 -1.01 8.20 -10.67
N SER A 8 0.30 7.96 -10.77
CA SER A 8 0.94 7.60 -12.03
C SER A 8 0.47 6.22 -12.52
N PRO A 9 0.56 5.92 -13.83
CA PRO A 9 0.19 4.62 -14.37
C PRO A 9 0.93 3.48 -13.65
N TYR A 10 0.18 2.47 -13.20
CA TYR A 10 0.75 1.28 -12.61
C TYR A 10 1.33 0.36 -13.69
N ALA A 11 2.55 -0.16 -13.47
CA ALA A 11 3.30 -0.90 -14.49
C ALA A 11 4.01 -2.17 -13.99
N TYR A 12 3.66 -2.70 -12.81
CA TYR A 12 4.40 -3.85 -12.23
C TYR A 12 3.82 -5.22 -12.61
N PHE A 13 2.59 -5.54 -12.20
CA PHE A 13 1.87 -6.78 -12.56
C PHE A 13 0.68 -6.47 -13.49
N THR A 14 0.96 -5.89 -14.65
CA THR A 14 -0.08 -5.43 -15.59
C THR A 14 -0.92 -6.57 -16.16
N GLU A 15 -0.40 -7.79 -16.19
CA GLU A 15 -1.12 -9.00 -16.59
C GLU A 15 -2.29 -9.36 -15.66
N THR A 16 -2.29 -8.81 -14.46
CA THR A 16 -3.37 -9.00 -13.47
C THR A 16 -4.44 -7.90 -13.53
N ILE A 17 -4.34 -7.00 -14.51
CA ILE A 17 -5.24 -5.86 -14.70
C ILE A 17 -6.12 -6.13 -15.94
N PRO A 18 -7.46 -6.04 -15.82
CA PRO A 18 -8.34 -6.15 -16.97
C PRO A 18 -8.02 -5.10 -18.05
N PRO A 19 -8.13 -5.42 -19.35
CA PRO A 19 -7.76 -4.50 -20.43
C PRO A 19 -8.52 -3.17 -20.45
N ASP A 20 -9.73 -3.14 -19.89
CA ASP A 20 -10.63 -1.99 -19.81
C ASP A 20 -10.48 -1.18 -18.50
N VAL A 21 -9.53 -1.55 -17.65
CA VAL A 21 -9.25 -0.87 -16.37
C VAL A 21 -8.04 0.05 -16.48
N SER A 22 -8.22 1.31 -16.06
CA SER A 22 -7.11 2.23 -15.82
C SER A 22 -6.53 2.00 -14.43
N ALA A 23 -5.30 1.49 -14.34
CA ALA A 23 -4.64 1.20 -13.07
C ALA A 23 -3.61 2.28 -12.70
N HIS A 24 -3.69 2.77 -11.47
CA HIS A 24 -2.82 3.83 -10.95
C HIS A 24 -2.13 3.40 -9.66
N ALA A 25 -0.85 3.77 -9.54
CA ALA A 25 -0.02 3.44 -8.39
C ALA A 25 -0.32 4.36 -7.20
N VAL A 26 -0.35 3.81 -5.98
CA VAL A 26 -0.44 4.58 -4.73
C VAL A 26 0.54 4.00 -3.70
N GLY A 27 1.33 4.84 -3.04
CA GLY A 27 2.19 4.42 -1.94
C GLY A 27 3.41 3.59 -2.35
N TRP A 28 3.87 3.72 -3.59
CA TRP A 28 5.10 3.11 -4.10
C TRP A 28 6.30 4.02 -3.83
N LEU A 29 6.60 4.19 -2.54
CA LEU A 29 7.52 5.21 -2.04
C LEU A 29 8.99 4.78 -2.12
N ASP A 30 9.88 5.77 -2.25
CA ASP A 30 11.34 5.60 -2.19
C ASP A 30 11.98 6.72 -1.35
N PRO A 31 13.02 6.45 -0.55
CA PRO A 31 13.69 7.46 0.27
C PRO A 31 14.24 8.68 -0.49
N ALA A 32 14.56 8.54 -1.78
CA ALA A 32 15.04 9.63 -2.63
C ALA A 32 13.92 10.58 -3.08
N HIS A 33 12.65 10.19 -2.91
CA HIS A 33 11.50 10.94 -3.38
C HIS A 33 10.65 11.42 -2.19
N PRO A 34 10.45 12.75 -2.02
CA PRO A 34 9.57 13.25 -0.98
C PRO A 34 8.12 12.85 -1.24
N PHE A 35 7.36 12.67 -0.17
CA PHE A 35 5.93 12.34 -0.21
C PHE A 35 5.16 13.21 0.79
N PRO A 36 3.88 13.50 0.52
CA PRO A 36 3.05 14.27 1.44
C PRO A 36 2.87 13.52 2.76
N GLN A 37 2.80 14.28 3.86
CA GLN A 37 2.65 13.71 5.20
C GLN A 37 1.50 14.35 5.97
N SER A 38 0.69 13.52 6.61
CA SER A 38 -0.40 13.93 7.51
C SER A 38 -0.69 12.83 8.52
N GLU A 39 -1.27 13.20 9.68
CA GLU A 39 -1.75 12.22 10.64
C GLU A 39 -3.03 11.55 10.08
N PRO A 40 -3.09 10.21 9.98
CA PRO A 40 -4.28 9.52 9.47
C PRO A 40 -5.41 9.56 10.49
N SER A 41 -6.67 9.60 10.01
CA SER A 41 -7.81 9.36 10.89
C SER A 41 -7.79 7.92 11.41
N ALA A 42 -8.33 7.70 12.62
CA ALA A 42 -8.39 6.36 13.21
C ALA A 42 -9.19 5.40 12.32
N GLU A 43 -10.32 5.86 11.79
CA GLU A 43 -11.17 5.06 10.90
C GLU A 43 -10.45 4.65 9.62
N PHE A 44 -9.75 5.57 8.96
CA PHE A 44 -8.98 5.24 7.76
C PHE A 44 -7.87 4.23 8.08
N ALA A 45 -7.15 4.44 9.18
CA ALA A 45 -6.10 3.53 9.62
C ALA A 45 -6.63 2.11 9.96
N ASP A 46 -7.80 2.01 10.58
CA ASP A 46 -8.47 0.73 10.87
C ASP A 46 -8.88 0.01 9.57
N ARG A 47 -9.52 0.73 8.63
CA ARG A 47 -9.96 0.17 7.35
C ARG A 47 -8.78 -0.23 6.45
N LEU A 48 -7.72 0.56 6.41
CA LEU A 48 -6.52 0.23 5.65
C LEU A 48 -5.82 -1.02 6.21
N PHE A 49 -5.77 -1.15 7.54
CA PHE A 49 -5.24 -2.36 8.17
C PHE A 49 -6.06 -3.59 7.82
N ALA A 50 -7.39 -3.52 7.91
CA ALA A 50 -8.27 -4.61 7.52
C ALA A 50 -8.12 -4.97 6.03
N LEU A 51 -8.00 -3.97 5.15
CA LEU A 51 -7.75 -4.19 3.72
C LEU A 51 -6.47 -5.01 3.48
N CYS A 52 -5.35 -4.63 4.11
CA CYS A 52 -4.09 -5.36 3.98
C CYS A 52 -4.12 -6.75 4.63
N ARG A 53 -4.98 -6.97 5.63
CA ARG A 53 -5.16 -8.28 6.28
C ARG A 53 -5.98 -9.25 5.41
N ASP A 54 -7.07 -8.76 4.83
CA ASP A 54 -8.15 -9.62 4.32
C ASP A 54 -8.18 -9.72 2.79
N HIS A 55 -7.57 -8.75 2.09
CA HIS A 55 -7.75 -8.57 0.64
C HIS A 55 -6.43 -8.41 -0.12
N LEU A 56 -5.41 -9.13 0.32
CA LEU A 56 -4.11 -9.13 -0.34
C LEU A 56 -4.20 -9.77 -1.73
N CYS A 57 -3.52 -9.16 -2.70
CA CYS A 57 -3.43 -9.59 -4.09
C CYS A 57 -1.99 -9.60 -4.60
N ALA A 58 -1.76 -10.18 -5.77
CA ALA A 58 -0.46 -10.20 -6.46
C ALA A 58 0.69 -10.59 -5.50
N ILE A 59 0.46 -11.67 -4.74
CA ILE A 59 1.38 -12.13 -3.70
C ILE A 59 2.64 -12.68 -4.35
N THR A 60 3.78 -12.20 -3.90
CA THR A 60 5.10 -12.64 -4.36
C THR A 60 5.73 -13.60 -3.37
N HIS A 61 6.69 -14.40 -3.83
CA HIS A 61 7.47 -15.30 -2.95
C HIS A 61 8.55 -14.55 -2.14
N GLY A 62 8.73 -13.25 -2.36
CA GLY A 62 9.72 -12.40 -1.69
C GLY A 62 9.10 -11.46 -0.67
N TRP A 63 9.93 -10.94 0.22
CA TRP A 63 9.56 -9.89 1.17
C TRP A 63 10.36 -8.64 0.93
N TYR A 64 9.67 -7.52 0.76
CA TYR A 64 10.23 -6.18 0.68
C TYR A 64 10.15 -5.47 2.03
N GLY A 65 11.24 -4.82 2.40
CA GLY A 65 11.34 -4.04 3.63
C GLY A 65 10.98 -2.58 3.44
N CYS A 66 10.68 -1.93 4.56
CA CYS A 66 10.59 -0.48 4.59
C CYS A 66 11.98 0.15 4.55
N MET A 67 12.29 0.86 3.47
CA MET A 67 13.55 1.62 3.31
C MET A 67 13.51 3.00 4.00
N LEU A 68 12.32 3.49 4.37
CA LEU A 68 12.11 4.78 5.04
C LEU A 68 12.44 4.73 6.54
N CYS A 69 12.39 3.53 7.15
CA CYS A 69 12.80 3.32 8.53
C CYS A 69 14.31 3.60 8.68
N ARG A 70 14.67 4.54 9.56
CA ARG A 70 16.08 4.77 9.94
C ARG A 70 16.68 3.45 10.48
N ARG A 71 17.77 2.96 9.88
CA ARG A 71 18.46 1.76 10.39
C ARG A 71 19.05 2.08 11.76
N ARG A 72 18.81 1.22 12.75
CA ARG A 72 19.87 0.95 13.74
C ARG A 72 21.02 0.35 12.93
N LEU A 73 22.10 1.12 12.77
CA LEU A 73 23.49 0.75 12.46
C LEU A 73 23.57 -0.74 12.09
N ILE A 74 23.41 -1.17 10.83
CA ILE A 74 24.43 -1.29 9.78
C ILE A 74 23.61 -1.42 8.47
N GLY A 75 23.49 -0.40 7.58
CA GLY A 75 23.03 -0.42 6.15
C GLY A 75 21.57 -0.14 5.59
N GLY A 76 20.68 0.67 6.20
CA GLY A 76 19.32 1.04 5.69
C GLY A 76 18.14 0.01 5.71
N GLY A 77 17.08 0.21 6.51
CA GLY A 77 15.81 -0.54 6.49
C GLY A 77 15.48 -1.44 7.71
N ARG A 78 14.19 -1.60 8.06
CA ARG A 78 13.71 -2.61 9.04
C ARG A 78 13.97 -4.03 8.53
N PHE A 79 14.17 -5.00 9.41
CA PHE A 79 14.26 -6.42 9.04
C PHE A 79 12.96 -6.88 8.38
N ASN A 80 13.09 -7.58 7.25
CA ASN A 80 11.97 -8.25 6.61
C ASN A 80 11.61 -9.49 7.46
N PRO A 81 10.31 -9.81 7.63
CA PRO A 81 9.14 -9.05 7.17
C PRO A 81 8.83 -7.83 8.05
N VAL A 82 8.23 -6.79 7.47
CA VAL A 82 7.72 -5.67 8.25
C VAL A 82 6.44 -6.11 8.95
N SER A 83 6.37 -5.85 10.25
CA SER A 83 5.18 -6.16 11.04
C SER A 83 4.43 -4.90 11.45
N VAL A 84 3.11 -4.95 11.28
CA VAL A 84 2.16 -3.90 11.65
C VAL A 84 1.16 -4.48 12.64
N SER A 85 0.89 -3.76 13.73
CA SER A 85 -0.06 -4.14 14.77
C SER A 85 -1.11 -3.07 14.97
N ARG A 86 -2.38 -3.48 15.02
CA ARG A 86 -3.53 -2.60 15.23
C ARG A 86 -4.70 -3.42 15.77
N GLY A 87 -5.50 -2.87 16.69
CA GLY A 87 -6.68 -3.56 17.23
C GLY A 87 -6.40 -4.88 17.97
N GLY A 88 -5.18 -5.09 18.49
CA GLY A 88 -4.78 -6.36 19.12
C GLY A 88 -4.33 -7.44 18.12
N GLU A 89 -4.38 -7.15 16.83
CA GLU A 89 -3.96 -8.05 15.76
C GLU A 89 -2.61 -7.64 15.18
N ARG A 90 -2.01 -8.57 14.42
CA ARG A 90 -0.69 -8.40 13.82
C ARG A 90 -0.67 -9.02 12.43
N ILE A 91 -0.25 -8.24 11.45
CA ILE A 91 0.00 -8.70 10.08
C ILE A 91 1.46 -8.52 9.69
N LEU A 92 1.90 -9.32 8.73
CA LEU A 92 3.18 -9.17 8.06
C LEU A 92 2.91 -8.57 6.68
N VAL A 93 3.68 -7.54 6.33
CA VAL A 93 3.56 -6.83 5.06
C VAL A 93 4.89 -6.78 4.31
N GLY A 94 4.81 -6.46 3.03
CA GLY A 94 5.93 -6.40 2.09
C GLY A 94 5.93 -7.53 1.08
N HIS A 95 4.81 -8.20 0.84
CA HIS A 95 4.78 -9.41 0.00
C HIS A 95 3.65 -9.43 -1.03
N GLY A 96 2.84 -8.38 -1.11
CA GLY A 96 1.78 -8.28 -2.08
C GLY A 96 1.26 -6.85 -2.21
N GLU A 97 0.07 -6.75 -2.76
CA GLU A 97 -0.61 -5.49 -3.05
C GLU A 97 -2.02 -5.50 -2.47
N VAL A 98 -2.62 -4.32 -2.39
CA VAL A 98 -4.06 -4.12 -2.19
C VAL A 98 -4.59 -3.26 -3.32
N ARG A 99 -5.85 -3.50 -3.70
CA ARG A 99 -6.50 -2.82 -4.84
C ARG A 99 -7.87 -2.33 -4.43
N VAL A 100 -8.13 -1.06 -4.71
CA VAL A 100 -9.44 -0.43 -4.48
C VAL A 100 -9.91 0.30 -5.73
N GLU A 101 -11.22 0.41 -5.91
CA GLU A 101 -11.82 1.14 -7.02
C GLU A 101 -11.84 2.64 -6.71
N GLY A 102 -11.09 3.42 -7.50
CA GLY A 102 -11.04 4.89 -7.41
C GLY A 102 -12.20 5.59 -8.11
N GLY A 103 -12.96 4.84 -8.91
CA GLY A 103 -14.06 5.28 -9.75
C GLY A 103 -14.32 4.22 -10.83
N THR A 104 -15.40 4.37 -11.59
CA THR A 104 -15.77 3.39 -12.62
C THR A 104 -14.60 3.11 -13.57
N GLY A 105 -14.17 1.84 -13.65
CA GLY A 105 -13.06 1.42 -14.51
C GLY A 105 -11.67 1.89 -14.06
N THR A 106 -11.53 2.38 -12.83
CA THR A 106 -10.26 2.89 -12.29
C THR A 106 -9.85 2.12 -11.05
N TRP A 107 -8.66 1.51 -11.06
CA TRP A 107 -8.07 0.85 -9.90
C TRP A 107 -6.93 1.68 -9.32
N LEU A 108 -6.90 1.76 -7.99
CA LEU A 108 -5.79 2.32 -7.23
C LEU A 108 -5.07 1.17 -6.53
N ILE A 109 -3.78 1.01 -6.84
CA ILE A 109 -2.99 -0.16 -6.49
C ILE A 109 -1.84 0.26 -5.60
N ALA A 110 -1.81 -0.31 -4.40
CA ALA A 110 -0.78 -0.02 -3.41
C ALA A 110 -0.07 -1.30 -2.96
N PRO A 111 1.23 -1.25 -2.64
CA PRO A 111 1.86 -2.35 -1.94
C PRO A 111 1.22 -2.49 -0.56
N ASP A 112 1.15 -3.69 0.00
CA ASP A 112 0.66 -3.91 1.37
C ASP A 112 1.48 -3.17 2.43
N LEU A 113 2.71 -2.76 2.11
CA LEU A 113 3.51 -1.82 2.91
C LEU A 113 2.84 -0.45 3.12
N VAL A 114 1.83 -0.08 2.34
CA VAL A 114 1.13 1.21 2.46
C VAL A 114 0.59 1.44 3.87
N VAL A 115 0.08 0.39 4.54
CA VAL A 115 -0.41 0.52 5.94
C VAL A 115 0.73 0.84 6.90
N HIS A 116 1.92 0.28 6.67
CA HIS A 116 3.10 0.65 7.44
C HIS A 116 3.54 2.09 7.15
N TYR A 117 3.51 2.52 5.88
CA TYR A 117 3.89 3.89 5.51
C TYR A 117 2.95 4.94 6.12
N VAL A 118 1.64 4.69 6.08
CA VAL A 118 0.65 5.56 6.72
C VAL A 118 0.88 5.64 8.23
N LEU A 119 1.02 4.50 8.90
CA LEU A 119 1.11 4.46 10.37
C LEU A 119 2.46 4.90 10.94
N ALA A 120 3.57 4.52 10.31
CA ALA A 120 4.91 4.74 10.84
C ALA A 120 5.62 5.96 10.22
N HIS A 121 5.25 6.32 9.00
CA HIS A 121 5.87 7.40 8.24
C HIS A 121 4.92 8.55 7.94
N ARG A 122 3.67 8.49 8.42
CA ARG A 122 2.64 9.51 8.20
C ARG A 122 2.44 9.83 6.73
N TYR A 123 2.73 8.88 5.84
CA TYR A 123 2.46 9.05 4.42
C TYR A 123 0.97 9.39 4.26
N ALA A 124 0.68 10.46 3.52
CA ALA A 124 -0.66 10.93 3.21
C ALA A 124 -1.04 10.44 1.80
N PRO A 125 -1.81 9.36 1.66
CA PRO A 125 -2.19 8.88 0.34
C PRO A 125 -3.12 9.87 -0.37
N PRO A 126 -3.24 9.80 -1.71
CA PRO A 126 -4.22 10.58 -2.46
C PRO A 126 -5.63 10.42 -1.90
N GLU A 127 -6.41 11.50 -1.92
CA GLU A 127 -7.77 11.54 -1.37
C GLU A 127 -8.68 10.45 -1.96
N SER A 128 -8.59 10.20 -3.27
CA SER A 128 -9.35 9.14 -3.95
C SER A 128 -9.06 7.73 -3.39
N PHE A 129 -7.84 7.47 -2.93
CA PHE A 129 -7.48 6.21 -2.28
C PHE A 129 -8.07 6.15 -0.87
N VAL A 130 -7.95 7.23 -0.10
CA VAL A 130 -8.52 7.33 1.25
C VAL A 130 -10.04 7.09 1.21
N GLU A 131 -10.74 7.77 0.31
CA GLU A 131 -12.18 7.60 0.11
C GLU A 131 -12.55 6.17 -0.29
N ALA A 132 -11.78 5.54 -1.18
CA ALA A 132 -12.05 4.18 -1.64
C ALA A 132 -11.89 3.14 -0.52
N VAL A 133 -10.87 3.31 0.32
CA VAL A 133 -10.64 2.47 1.51
C VAL A 133 -11.76 2.66 2.53
N LEU A 134 -12.15 3.90 2.82
CA LEU A 134 -13.23 4.21 3.76
C LEU A 134 -14.58 3.64 3.28
N ALA A 135 -14.86 3.75 1.99
CA ALA A 135 -16.06 3.20 1.38
C ALA A 135 -16.03 1.66 1.18
N GLY A 136 -14.88 1.01 1.44
CA GLY A 136 -14.73 -0.43 1.27
C GLY A 136 -14.84 -0.90 -0.19
N ARG A 137 -14.43 -0.06 -1.15
CA ARG A 137 -14.49 -0.37 -2.59
C ARG A 137 -13.36 -1.31 -3.02
N VAL A 138 -13.28 -2.48 -2.38
CA VAL A 138 -12.26 -3.49 -2.66
C VAL A 138 -12.47 -4.11 -4.03
N VAL A 139 -11.40 -4.22 -4.82
CA VAL A 139 -11.43 -4.94 -6.09
C VAL A 139 -11.44 -6.44 -5.82
N ALA A 140 -12.52 -7.12 -6.23
CA ALA A 140 -12.63 -8.57 -6.13
C ALA A 140 -11.73 -9.29 -7.16
N GLY A 141 -11.23 -10.48 -6.81
CA GLY A 141 -10.78 -11.46 -7.81
C GLY A 141 -9.28 -11.56 -8.07
N CYS A 142 -8.43 -11.04 -7.20
CA CYS A 142 -7.00 -11.34 -7.28
C CYS A 142 -6.67 -12.64 -6.54
N ARG A 143 -7.06 -13.78 -7.12
CA ARG A 143 -6.54 -15.10 -6.71
C ARG A 143 -5.50 -15.57 -7.71
#